data_AF-A0A7V9F0F0-F1
#
_entry.id   AF-A0A7V9F0F0-F1
#
_cell.length_a   1.000
_cell.length_b   1.000
_cell.length_c   1.000
_cell.angle_alpha   90.00
_cell.angle_beta   90.00
_cell.angle_gamma   90.00
#
_symmetry.space_group_name_H-M   'P 1'
#
loop_
_entity.id
_entity.type
_entity.pdbx_description
1 polymer ?
#
loop_
_entity_poly.entity_id
_entity_poly.type
_entity_poly.pdbx_seq_one_letter_code
_entity_poly.pdbx_strand_id
1 'polypeptide(L)'
;MRTFLASLLITLAVLALLVQLALPPYLEGRVEQRLEAGGGSAKVSIGAIPAILLLAGRGHSFEAEGSGLRFGRGDRRESPLDRLDGFERVGVQLTDLDAGRFQVERFELSRAGRGAAYHLSLQASTPGPIQIPVKLESTVVSEQGKPRVKDARGEVGGVPAGPLAEIVLASVLDRL
;
A
#
# COMPACT_ATOMS: atom_id res chain seq x y z
N MET A 1 -48.70 -1.28 3.49
CA MET A 1 -47.42 -0.85 4.13
C MET A 1 -46.33 -1.92 4.08
N ARG A 2 -46.56 -3.18 4.48
CA ARG A 2 -45.54 -4.25 4.47
C ARG A 2 -44.89 -4.54 3.10
N THR A 3 -45.67 -4.51 2.01
CA THR A 3 -45.18 -4.76 0.64
C THR A 3 -44.31 -3.63 0.09
N PHE A 4 -44.64 -2.37 0.41
CA PHE A 4 -43.83 -1.19 0.04
C PHE A 4 -42.47 -1.16 0.74
N LEU A 5 -42.42 -1.58 2.02
CA LEU A 5 -41.16 -1.71 2.76
C LEU A 5 -40.28 -2.83 2.20
N ALA A 6 -40.88 -3.96 1.82
CA ALA A 6 -40.16 -5.07 1.21
C ALA A 6 -39.61 -4.71 -0.18
N SER A 7 -40.40 -4.05 -1.03
CA SER A 7 -39.94 -3.61 -2.36
C SER A 7 -38.83 -2.57 -2.26
N LEU A 8 -38.92 -1.61 -1.32
CA LEU A 8 -37.88 -0.61 -1.10
C LEU A 8 -36.55 -1.24 -0.66
N LEU A 9 -36.58 -2.20 0.28
CA LEU A 9 -35.39 -2.93 0.72
C LEU A 9 -34.76 -3.74 -0.42
N ILE A 10 -35.59 -4.39 -1.26
CA ILE A 10 -35.10 -5.14 -2.42
C ILE A 10 -34.48 -4.18 -3.44
N THR A 11 -35.13 -3.06 -3.75
CA THR A 11 -34.56 -2.05 -4.67
C THR A 11 -33.25 -1.48 -4.14
N LEU A 12 -33.17 -1.18 -2.83
CA LEU A 12 -31.96 -0.69 -2.20
C LEU A 12 -30.86 -1.76 -2.21
N ALA A 13 -31.20 -3.03 -1.99
CA ALA A 13 -30.27 -4.15 -2.05
C ALA A 13 -29.76 -4.39 -3.48
N VAL A 14 -30.63 -4.33 -4.49
CA VAL A 14 -30.27 -4.44 -5.91
C VAL A 14 -29.40 -3.25 -6.34
N LEU A 15 -29.76 -2.03 -5.93
CA LEU A 15 -28.94 -0.84 -6.18
C LEU A 15 -27.57 -0.95 -5.51
N ALA A 16 -27.51 -1.44 -4.27
CA ALA A 16 -26.27 -1.71 -3.57
C ALA A 16 -25.44 -2.80 -4.28
N LEU A 17 -26.08 -3.82 -4.85
CA LEU A 17 -25.42 -4.86 -5.64
C LEU A 17 -24.81 -4.30 -6.93
N LEU A 18 -25.52 -3.40 -7.62
CA LEU A 18 -25.04 -2.72 -8.82
C LEU A 18 -23.86 -1.80 -8.51
N VAL A 19 -23.92 -1.06 -7.40
CA VAL A 19 -22.79 -0.25 -6.93
C VAL A 19 -21.62 -1.14 -6.53
N GLN A 20 -21.85 -2.30 -5.92
CA GLN A 20 -20.80 -3.28 -5.59
C GLN A 20 -20.06 -3.79 -6.82
N LEU A 21 -20.69 -3.81 -7.99
CA LEU A 21 -20.06 -4.26 -9.23
C LEU A 21 -19.26 -3.15 -9.93
N ALA A 22 -19.71 -1.89 -9.85
CA ALA A 22 -19.11 -0.77 -10.59
C ALA A 22 -18.06 0.03 -9.78
N LEU A 23 -18.18 0.08 -8.45
CA LEU A 23 -17.31 0.93 -7.62
C LEU A 23 -15.86 0.42 -7.52
N PRO A 24 -15.59 -0.88 -7.29
CA PRO A 24 -14.23 -1.40 -7.23
C PRO A 24 -13.40 -1.08 -8.49
N PRO A 25 -13.81 -1.45 -9.72
CA PRO A 25 -12.98 -1.23 -10.91
C PRO A 25 -12.74 0.25 -11.21
N TYR A 26 -13.69 1.13 -10.86
CA TYR A 26 -13.50 2.58 -11.01
C TYR A 26 -12.43 3.13 -10.07
N LEU A 27 -12.44 2.68 -8.80
CA LEU A 27 -11.46 3.12 -7.81
C LEU A 27 -10.06 2.55 -8.11
N GLU A 28 -10.00 1.28 -8.52
CA GLU A 28 -8.78 0.60 -8.95
C GLU A 28 -8.08 1.39 -10.07
N GLY A 29 -8.77 1.64 -11.18
CA GLY A 29 -8.21 2.37 -12.32
C GLY A 29 -7.75 3.80 -11.96
N ARG A 30 -8.40 4.45 -10.98
CA ARG A 30 -7.98 5.77 -10.51
C ARG A 30 -6.70 5.73 -9.68
N VAL A 31 -6.50 4.67 -8.90
CA VAL A 31 -5.26 4.47 -8.13
C VAL A 31 -4.13 4.07 -9.08
N GLU A 32 -4.39 3.17 -10.03
CA GLU A 32 -3.44 2.77 -11.09
C GLU A 32 -2.91 3.99 -11.85
N GLN A 33 -3.79 4.81 -12.39
CA GLN A 33 -3.40 6.04 -13.12
C GLN A 33 -2.52 6.99 -12.28
N ARG A 34 -2.73 7.04 -10.96
CA ARG A 34 -1.91 7.88 -10.07
C ARG A 34 -0.55 7.27 -9.79
N LEU A 35 -0.46 5.95 -9.67
CA LEU A 35 0.80 5.24 -9.50
C LEU A 35 1.64 5.30 -10.78
N GLU A 36 0.99 5.15 -11.93
CA GLU A 36 1.60 5.18 -13.27
C GLU A 36 1.91 6.60 -13.78
N ALA A 37 1.49 7.65 -13.07
CA ALA A 37 1.71 9.04 -13.48
C ALA A 37 3.20 9.41 -13.64
N GLY A 38 4.09 8.72 -12.90
CA GLY A 38 5.55 8.86 -13.03
C GLY A 38 6.18 7.94 -14.08
N GLY A 39 5.39 7.09 -14.73
CA GLY A 39 5.82 5.97 -15.55
C GLY A 39 5.70 4.62 -14.83
N GLY A 40 5.91 3.54 -15.58
CA GLY A 40 5.74 2.17 -15.10
C GLY A 40 4.33 1.63 -15.33
N SER A 41 4.03 0.49 -14.72
CA SER A 41 2.71 -0.14 -14.73
C SER A 41 2.31 -0.55 -13.32
N ALA A 42 1.03 -0.38 -13.00
CA ALA A 42 0.46 -0.80 -11.73
C ALA A 42 -0.89 -1.47 -11.95
N LYS A 43 -1.16 -2.51 -11.17
CA LYS A 43 -2.45 -3.15 -11.08
C LYS A 43 -2.89 -3.12 -9.64
N VAL A 44 -4.11 -2.65 -9.41
CA VAL A 44 -4.66 -2.50 -8.06
C VAL A 44 -5.96 -3.26 -7.99
N SER A 45 -6.14 -4.04 -6.93
CA SER A 45 -7.40 -4.73 -6.62
C SER A 45 -7.88 -4.27 -5.25
N ILE A 46 -9.09 -3.72 -5.18
CA ILE A 46 -9.65 -3.14 -3.96
C ILE A 46 -10.99 -3.78 -3.65
N GLY A 47 -11.11 -4.38 -2.46
CA GLY A 47 -12.32 -5.04 -2.03
C GLY A 47 -12.93 -4.42 -0.77
N ALA A 48 -14.25 -4.21 -0.74
CA ALA A 48 -15.01 -4.02 0.49
C ALA A 48 -16.38 -4.70 0.45
N ILE A 49 -16.85 -5.16 1.61
CA ILE A 49 -18.19 -5.72 1.77
C ILE A 49 -18.85 -4.97 2.95
N PRO A 50 -19.84 -4.10 2.70
CA PRO A 50 -20.33 -3.64 1.39
C PRO A 50 -19.37 -2.63 0.70
N ALA A 51 -19.39 -2.56 -0.64
CA ALA A 51 -18.49 -1.71 -1.44
C ALA A 51 -18.57 -0.20 -1.13
N ILE A 52 -19.72 0.28 -0.63
CA ILE A 52 -19.89 1.69 -0.21
C ILE A 52 -18.90 2.10 0.89
N LEU A 53 -18.36 1.15 1.66
CA LEU A 53 -17.33 1.42 2.65
C LEU A 53 -16.02 1.93 2.03
N LEU A 54 -15.74 1.64 0.76
CA LEU A 54 -14.57 2.15 0.07
C LEU A 54 -14.58 3.69 -0.03
N LEU A 55 -15.76 4.30 -0.14
CA LEU A 55 -15.91 5.76 -0.13
C LEU A 55 -15.53 6.38 1.23
N ALA A 56 -15.66 5.60 2.30
CA ALA A 56 -15.20 5.96 3.64
C ALA A 56 -13.74 5.53 3.89
N GLY A 57 -13.00 5.13 2.85
CA GLY A 57 -11.63 4.65 2.95
C GLY A 57 -11.48 3.28 3.62
N ARG A 58 -12.55 2.47 3.71
CA ARG A 58 -12.54 1.19 4.42
C ARG A 58 -12.81 0.00 3.51
N GLY A 59 -12.10 -1.11 3.72
CA GLY A 59 -12.26 -2.33 2.94
C GLY A 59 -11.83 -3.62 3.63
N HIS A 60 -12.06 -4.74 2.95
CA HIS A 60 -11.63 -6.07 3.40
C HIS A 60 -10.26 -6.44 2.83
N SER A 61 -9.92 -5.97 1.63
CA SER A 61 -8.60 -6.19 1.02
C SER A 61 -8.16 -5.00 0.18
N PHE A 62 -6.87 -4.74 0.22
CA PHE A 62 -6.17 -3.86 -0.71
C PHE A 62 -4.95 -4.63 -1.24
N GLU A 63 -4.90 -4.84 -2.55
CA GLU A 63 -3.78 -5.47 -3.24
C GLU A 63 -3.26 -4.52 -4.31
N ALA A 64 -1.96 -4.24 -4.30
CA ALA A 64 -1.31 -3.40 -5.30
C ALA A 64 -0.04 -4.08 -5.80
N GLU A 65 0.02 -4.28 -7.11
CA GLU A 65 1.17 -4.85 -7.81
C GLU A 65 1.69 -3.80 -8.79
N GLY A 66 3.01 -3.64 -8.90
CA GLY A 66 3.55 -2.66 -9.84
C GLY A 66 5.00 -2.90 -10.22
N SER A 67 5.39 -2.35 -11.37
CA SER A 67 6.73 -2.46 -11.91
C SER A 67 7.18 -1.17 -12.61
N GLY A 68 8.46 -0.82 -12.46
CA GLY A 68 9.05 0.33 -13.17
C GLY A 68 8.49 1.68 -12.71
N LEU A 69 7.89 1.76 -11.51
CA LEU A 69 7.23 2.97 -11.03
C LEU A 69 8.27 3.99 -10.56
N ARG A 70 7.99 5.27 -10.82
CA ARG A 70 8.88 6.37 -10.42
C ARG A 70 8.16 7.27 -9.44
N PHE A 71 8.62 7.28 -8.20
CA PHE A 71 8.07 8.13 -7.15
C PHE A 71 8.89 9.41 -7.04
N GLY A 72 8.37 10.48 -7.64
CA GLY A 72 8.93 11.82 -7.54
C GLY A 72 8.73 12.48 -6.17
N ARG A 73 9.35 13.64 -5.97
CA ARG A 73 9.14 14.52 -4.81
C ARG A 73 7.73 15.15 -4.90
N GLY A 74 6.69 14.39 -4.56
CA GLY A 74 5.33 14.90 -4.44
C GLY A 74 5.04 15.41 -3.04
N ASP A 75 4.31 16.52 -2.94
CA ASP A 75 3.82 17.10 -1.69
C ASP A 75 2.73 16.19 -1.06
N ARG A 76 3.14 15.08 -0.42
CA ARG A 76 2.20 14.23 0.30
C ARG A 76 1.94 14.78 1.70
N ARG A 77 0.70 15.25 1.91
CA ARG A 77 0.19 15.70 3.20
C ARG A 77 -0.27 14.55 4.11
N GLU A 78 -0.46 13.34 3.57
CA GLU A 78 -0.95 12.16 4.30
C GLU A 78 -0.03 10.96 4.06
N SER A 79 0.24 10.19 5.12
CA SER A 79 1.02 8.95 5.04
C SER A 79 0.24 7.87 4.30
N PRO A 80 0.87 7.09 3.39
CA PRO A 80 0.21 5.97 2.71
C PRO A 80 -0.38 4.93 3.67
N LEU A 81 0.25 4.70 4.82
CA LEU A 81 -0.19 3.72 5.80
C LEU A 81 -1.55 4.08 6.42
N ASP A 82 -1.84 5.37 6.62
CA ASP A 82 -3.13 5.84 7.13
C ASP A 82 -4.29 5.41 6.21
N ARG A 83 -4.08 5.48 4.90
CA ARG A 83 -5.06 4.99 3.92
C ARG A 83 -5.20 3.47 3.95
N LEU A 84 -4.09 2.77 4.15
CA LEU A 84 -4.08 1.32 4.21
C LEU A 84 -4.73 0.80 5.50
N ASP A 85 -4.72 1.55 6.61
CA ASP A 85 -5.34 1.17 7.88
C ASP A 85 -6.85 0.94 7.81
N GLY A 86 -7.52 1.53 6.82
CA GLY A 86 -8.93 1.25 6.56
C GLY A 86 -9.22 -0.17 6.06
N PHE A 87 -8.20 -0.91 5.62
CA PHE A 87 -8.34 -2.24 5.03
C PHE A 87 -8.00 -3.35 6.03
N GLU A 88 -8.74 -4.46 6.02
CA GLU A 88 -8.41 -5.60 6.88
C GLU A 88 -7.13 -6.31 6.43
N ARG A 89 -7.05 -6.70 5.16
CA ARG A 89 -5.86 -7.29 4.55
C ARG A 89 -5.19 -6.31 3.59
N VAL A 90 -3.86 -6.28 3.61
CA VAL A 90 -3.07 -5.44 2.73
C VAL A 90 -1.96 -6.28 2.11
N GLY A 91 -1.79 -6.16 0.80
CA GLY A 91 -0.66 -6.70 0.06
C GLY A 91 -0.18 -5.65 -0.94
N VAL A 92 1.08 -5.27 -0.89
CA VAL A 92 1.70 -4.36 -1.85
C VAL A 92 2.98 -5.02 -2.30
N GLN A 93 3.14 -5.21 -3.60
CA GLN A 93 4.31 -5.81 -4.22
C GLN A 93 4.76 -4.94 -5.39
N LEU A 94 5.87 -4.25 -5.20
CA LEU A 94 6.40 -3.33 -6.20
C LEU A 94 7.80 -3.77 -6.56
N THR A 95 8.11 -3.74 -7.85
CA THR A 95 9.42 -4.11 -8.39
C THR A 95 9.98 -3.01 -9.26
N ASP A 96 11.30 -2.91 -9.35
CA ASP A 96 12.00 -1.91 -10.15
C ASP A 96 11.46 -0.48 -9.91
N LEU A 97 11.54 -0.05 -8.66
CA LEU A 97 11.06 1.22 -8.18
C LEU A 97 12.17 2.26 -8.16
N ASP A 98 11.93 3.40 -8.80
CA ASP A 98 12.78 4.58 -8.63
C ASP A 98 12.24 5.44 -7.49
N ALA A 99 12.92 5.36 -6.33
CA ALA A 99 12.64 6.18 -5.14
C ALA A 99 13.62 7.37 -5.04
N GLY A 100 14.06 7.90 -6.18
CA GLY A 100 14.94 9.05 -6.32
C GLY A 100 16.40 8.72 -6.07
N ARG A 101 16.77 8.47 -4.81
CA ARG A 101 18.17 8.21 -4.41
C ARG A 101 18.46 6.74 -4.08
N PHE A 102 17.47 5.88 -4.24
CA PHE A 102 17.60 4.44 -4.07
C PHE A 102 16.87 3.80 -5.25
N GLN A 103 17.53 2.83 -5.87
CA GLN A 103 16.87 1.95 -6.82
C GLN A 103 16.35 0.77 -6.00
N VAL A 104 15.03 0.66 -5.88
CA VAL A 104 14.40 -0.36 -5.06
C VAL A 104 14.03 -1.51 -5.99
N GLU A 105 14.77 -2.62 -5.95
CA GLU A 105 14.49 -3.76 -6.81
C GLU A 105 13.18 -4.44 -6.42
N ARG A 106 12.89 -4.48 -5.12
CA ARG A 106 11.69 -5.12 -4.57
C ARG A 106 11.23 -4.45 -3.29
N PHE A 107 9.97 -4.10 -3.23
CA PHE A 107 9.28 -3.63 -2.04
C PHE A 107 8.03 -4.47 -1.84
N GLU A 108 7.95 -5.12 -0.69
CA GLU A 108 6.79 -5.89 -0.28
C GLU A 108 6.28 -5.38 1.06
N LEU A 109 4.99 -5.10 1.14
CA LEU A 109 4.30 -4.73 2.37
C LEU A 109 3.06 -5.60 2.52
N SER A 110 2.95 -6.33 3.62
CA SER A 110 1.81 -7.20 3.87
C SER A 110 1.22 -6.98 5.26
N ARG A 111 -0.10 -7.13 5.37
CA ARG A 111 -0.83 -7.23 6.64
C ARG A 111 -1.93 -8.27 6.50
N ALA A 112 -1.90 -9.27 7.38
CA ALA A 112 -2.80 -10.42 7.32
C ALA A 112 -4.20 -10.15 7.91
N GLY A 113 -4.39 -9.10 8.69
CA GLY A 113 -5.67 -8.80 9.30
C GLY A 113 -5.71 -7.45 10.03
N ARG A 114 -6.92 -7.02 10.40
CA ARG A 114 -7.14 -5.73 11.06
C ARG A 114 -6.43 -5.68 12.42
N GLY A 115 -5.67 -4.61 12.64
CA GLY A 115 -4.90 -4.42 13.88
C GLY A 115 -3.62 -5.26 13.97
N ALA A 116 -3.35 -6.14 13.00
CA ALA A 116 -2.07 -6.82 12.90
C ALA A 116 -0.98 -5.82 12.48
N ALA A 117 0.28 -6.13 12.82
CA ALA A 117 1.40 -5.37 12.32
C ALA A 117 1.59 -5.60 10.81
N TYR A 118 2.18 -4.62 10.16
CA TYR A 118 2.67 -4.74 8.80
C TYR A 118 4.02 -5.44 8.80
N HIS A 119 4.21 -6.35 7.86
CA HIS A 119 5.51 -6.92 7.53
C HIS A 119 6.00 -6.28 6.25
N LEU A 120 7.18 -5.67 6.31
CA LEU A 120 7.81 -5.02 5.18
C LEU A 120 9.11 -5.74 4.85
N SER A 121 9.29 -6.08 3.57
CA SER A 121 10.54 -6.54 2.98
C SER A 121 10.96 -5.57 1.89
N LEU A 122 12.22 -5.16 1.93
CA LEU A 122 12.79 -4.18 1.01
C LEU A 122 14.14 -4.69 0.52
N GLN A 123 14.30 -4.68 -0.80
CA GLN A 123 15.59 -4.87 -1.47
C GLN A 123 15.82 -3.63 -2.31
N ALA A 124 16.92 -2.95 -2.03
CA ALA A 124 17.32 -1.72 -2.69
C ALA A 124 18.82 -1.71 -2.95
N SER A 125 19.27 -0.84 -3.84
CA SER A 125 20.67 -0.51 -4.05
C SER A 125 20.89 0.99 -4.10
N THR A 126 22.10 1.40 -3.74
CA THR A 126 22.54 2.79 -3.89
C THR A 126 22.80 3.11 -5.37
N PRO A 127 22.45 4.30 -5.85
CA PRO A 127 22.77 4.74 -7.19
C PRO A 127 24.28 4.95 -7.34
N GLY A 128 24.78 4.76 -8.56
CA GLY A 128 26.15 5.07 -8.92
C GLY A 128 26.97 3.85 -9.38
N PRO A 129 28.27 4.04 -9.64
CA PRO A 129 29.15 3.02 -10.22
C PRO A 129 29.44 1.87 -9.26
N ILE A 130 29.35 2.10 -7.95
CA ILE A 130 29.42 1.06 -6.92
C ILE A 130 28.03 0.93 -6.32
N GLN A 131 27.33 -0.14 -6.69
CA GLN A 131 26.02 -0.46 -6.16
C GLN A 131 26.21 -1.23 -4.85
N ILE A 132 25.79 -0.62 -3.74
CA ILE A 132 25.79 -1.28 -2.44
C ILE A 132 24.39 -1.86 -2.23
N PRO A 133 24.24 -3.20 -2.17
CA PRO A 133 22.94 -3.82 -1.92
C PRO A 133 22.49 -3.56 -0.48
N VAL A 134 21.20 -3.31 -0.32
CA VAL A 134 20.51 -3.07 0.94
C VAL A 134 19.34 -4.03 1.00
N LYS A 135 19.31 -4.89 2.01
CA LYS A 135 18.18 -5.80 2.27
C LYS A 135 17.65 -5.51 3.66
N LEU A 136 16.37 -5.22 3.77
CA LEU A 136 15.73 -4.85 5.03
C LEU A 136 14.43 -5.62 5.19
N GLU A 137 14.23 -6.15 6.39
CA GLU A 137 12.98 -6.76 6.83
C GLU A 137 12.56 -6.10 8.13
N SER A 138 11.26 -5.83 8.27
CA SER A 138 10.78 -5.13 9.45
C SER A 138 9.33 -5.41 9.78
N THR A 139 9.01 -5.16 11.05
CA THR A 139 7.64 -5.10 11.52
C THR A 139 7.28 -3.65 11.79
N VAL A 140 6.28 -3.14 11.08
CA VAL A 140 5.80 -1.77 11.17
C VAL A 140 4.40 -1.76 11.78
N VAL A 141 4.16 -0.86 12.72
CA VAL A 141 2.82 -0.60 13.25
C VAL A 141 2.42 0.81 12.85
N SER A 142 1.17 0.98 12.46
CA SER A 142 0.60 2.29 12.25
C SER A 142 0.01 2.80 13.57
N GLU A 143 0.51 3.93 14.06
CA GLU A 143 -0.02 4.62 15.22
C GLU A 143 -0.52 6.00 14.78
N GLN A 144 -1.84 6.21 14.81
CA GLN A 144 -2.48 7.45 14.34
C GLN A 144 -2.06 7.81 12.89
N GLY A 145 -2.04 6.82 12.00
CA GLY A 145 -1.67 6.99 10.60
C GLY A 145 -0.18 7.23 10.36
N LYS A 146 0.67 7.11 11.39
CA LYS A 146 2.13 7.28 11.28
C LYS A 146 2.84 5.93 11.42
N PRO A 147 3.79 5.59 10.53
CA PRO A 147 4.62 4.42 10.70
C PRO A 147 5.43 4.48 12.00
N ARG A 148 5.49 3.35 12.70
CA ARG A 148 6.39 3.06 13.79
C ARG A 148 7.05 1.72 13.53
N VAL A 149 8.36 1.73 13.37
CA VAL A 149 9.15 0.51 13.23
C VAL A 149 9.29 -0.11 14.61
N LYS A 150 8.88 -1.37 14.78
CA LYS A 150 9.03 -2.12 16.04
C LYS A 150 10.32 -2.92 16.10
N ASP A 151 10.68 -3.52 14.98
CA ASP A 151 11.91 -4.30 14.79
C ASP A 151 12.29 -4.14 13.32
N ALA A 152 13.57 -3.89 13.06
CA ALA A 152 14.13 -3.92 11.72
C ALA A 152 15.44 -4.70 11.74
N ARG A 153 15.62 -5.53 10.72
CA ARG A 153 16.84 -6.30 10.49
C ARG A 153 17.23 -6.16 9.05
N GLY A 154 18.49 -6.42 8.78
CA GLY A 154 18.97 -6.40 7.42
C GLY A 154 20.44 -6.15 7.29
N GLU A 155 20.86 -5.98 6.05
CA GLU A 155 22.24 -5.90 5.65
C GLU A 155 22.44 -4.76 4.66
N VAL A 156 23.59 -4.11 4.75
CA VAL A 156 24.08 -3.11 3.80
C VAL A 156 25.44 -3.59 3.32
N GLY A 157 25.57 -3.89 2.03
CA GLY A 157 26.80 -4.43 1.47
C GLY A 157 27.21 -5.80 2.06
N GLY A 158 26.24 -6.59 2.53
CA GLY A 158 26.48 -7.89 3.20
C GLY A 158 26.90 -7.78 4.67
N VAL A 159 26.86 -6.57 5.26
CA VAL A 159 27.15 -6.35 6.67
C VAL A 159 25.86 -6.08 7.43
N PRO A 160 25.62 -6.71 8.60
CA PRO A 160 24.45 -6.43 9.42
C PRO A 160 24.30 -4.94 9.72
N ALA A 161 23.14 -4.38 9.35
CA ALA A 161 22.89 -2.94 9.42
C ALA A 161 22.57 -2.46 10.85
N GLY A 162 22.10 -3.34 11.73
CA GLY A 162 21.74 -3.01 13.11
C GLY A 162 20.80 -1.79 13.19
N PRO A 163 21.05 -0.79 14.07
CA PRO A 163 20.21 0.40 14.18
C PRO A 163 20.11 1.26 12.91
N LEU A 164 21.07 1.15 11.99
CA LEU A 164 21.01 1.88 10.72
C LEU A 164 19.87 1.37 9.83
N ALA A 165 19.47 0.10 9.97
CA ALA A 165 18.33 -0.48 9.27
C ALA A 165 17.06 0.33 9.52
N GLU A 166 16.81 0.72 10.79
CA GLU A 166 15.64 1.49 11.20
C GLU A 166 15.63 2.88 10.57
N ILE A 167 16.79 3.55 10.51
CA ILE A 167 16.92 4.91 9.95
C ILE A 167 16.64 4.88 8.43
N VAL A 168 17.25 3.94 7.71
CA VAL A 168 17.05 3.79 6.27
C VAL A 168 15.58 3.50 5.99
N LEU A 169 15.00 2.53 6.71
CA LEU A 169 13.61 2.15 6.57
C LEU A 169 12.64 3.32 6.84
N ALA A 170 12.84 4.03 7.95
CA ALA A 170 12.02 5.21 8.27
C ALA A 170 12.10 6.27 7.16
N SER A 171 13.28 6.46 6.57
CA SER A 171 13.47 7.41 5.47
C SER A 171 12.78 6.98 4.16
N VAL A 172 12.69 5.68 3.90
CA VAL A 172 11.98 5.14 2.72
C VAL A 172 10.47 5.22 2.95
N LEU A 173 9.99 4.86 4.15
CA LEU A 173 8.58 4.94 4.52
C LEU A 173 8.03 6.37 4.52
N ASP A 174 8.85 7.36 4.90
CA ASP A 174 8.49 8.79 4.82
C ASP A 174 8.38 9.30 3.37
N ARG A 175 8.95 8.55 2.42
CA ARG A 175 9.02 8.95 1.01
C ARG A 175 7.96 8.31 0.13
N LEU A 176 7.48 7.13 0.51
CA LEU A 176 6.44 6.39 -0.19
C LEU A 176 5.05 6.99 0.00
#